data_AF-A0A194QYI8-F1
#
_entry.id   AF-A0A194QYI8-F1
#
_cell.length_a   1.000
_cell.length_b   1.000
_cell.length_c   1.000
_cell.angle_alpha   90.00
_cell.angle_beta   90.00
_cell.angle_gamma   90.00
#
_symmetry.space_group_name_H-M   'P 1'
#
loop_
_entity.id
_entity.type
_entity.pdbx_description
1 polymer ?
#
loop_
_entity_poly.entity_id
_entity_poly.type
_entity_poly.pdbx_seq_one_letter_code
_entity_poly.pdbx_strand_id
1 'polypeptide(L)'
;MGLEGYQYEHFPAAMFAALSPIFWGLFMCLSHWAICNDYTGVGTAFVESRTFKFFNKIAYAVYLTQFPIFFYNVGVQRHAEFYTPLLLMHVPEMLVILLVSILATVTIEMPFNQVYRIYFGKSQTKLKDK
;
A
#
# COMPACT_ATOMS: atom_id res chain seq x y z
N MET A 1 16.14 -22.32 11.71
CA MET A 1 16.62 -23.50 10.98
C MET A 1 15.46 -24.47 10.88
N GLY A 2 15.14 -24.93 9.66
CA GLY A 2 14.27 -26.08 9.49
C GLY A 2 14.88 -27.28 10.22
N LEU A 3 14.02 -28.22 10.64
CA LEU A 3 14.40 -29.47 11.29
C LEU A 3 15.65 -30.07 10.63
N GLU A 4 16.54 -30.68 11.43
CA GLU A 4 17.71 -31.38 10.89
C GLU A 4 17.26 -32.36 9.79
N GLY A 5 17.76 -32.17 8.56
CA GLY A 5 17.35 -32.93 7.37
C GLY A 5 16.28 -32.27 6.49
N TYR A 6 15.76 -31.08 6.84
CA TYR A 6 14.82 -30.36 5.99
C TYR A 6 15.48 -29.90 4.69
N GLN A 7 15.04 -30.47 3.57
CA GLN A 7 15.36 -29.98 2.24
C GLN A 7 14.30 -28.96 1.80
N TYR A 8 14.75 -27.76 1.46
CA TYR A 8 13.86 -26.69 1.01
C TYR A 8 13.24 -27.04 -0.35
N GLU A 9 11.93 -27.14 -0.43
CA GLU A 9 11.22 -27.35 -1.71
C GLU A 9 10.88 -26.02 -2.37
N HIS A 10 11.48 -25.77 -3.53
CA HIS A 10 11.44 -24.45 -4.18
C HIS A 10 10.13 -24.24 -4.95
N PHE A 11 9.53 -25.34 -5.45
CA PHE A 11 8.34 -25.32 -6.29
C PHE A 11 7.10 -24.72 -5.59
N PRO A 12 6.68 -25.18 -4.39
CA PRO A 12 5.54 -24.59 -3.70
C PRO A 12 5.76 -23.11 -3.34
N ALA A 13 6.99 -22.72 -2.98
CA ALA A 13 7.32 -21.33 -2.70
C ALA A 13 7.21 -20.44 -3.95
N ALA A 14 7.70 -20.92 -5.10
CA ALA A 14 7.58 -20.22 -6.37
C ALA A 14 6.12 -20.06 -6.82
N MET A 15 5.32 -21.12 -6.69
CA MET A 15 3.89 -21.09 -7.00
C MET A 15 3.13 -20.11 -6.10
N PHE A 16 3.42 -20.10 -4.80
CA PHE A 16 2.83 -19.14 -3.88
C PHE A 16 3.19 -17.70 -4.24
N ALA A 17 4.47 -17.43 -4.51
CA ALA A 17 4.93 -16.09 -4.89
C ALA A 17 4.31 -15.59 -6.21
N ALA A 18 4.08 -16.48 -7.18
CA ALA A 18 3.47 -16.13 -8.46
C ALA A 18 1.95 -15.91 -8.35
N LEU A 19 1.25 -16.74 -7.59
CA LEU A 19 -0.22 -16.72 -7.53
C LEU A 19 -0.75 -15.74 -6.48
N SER A 20 -0.02 -15.49 -5.39
CA SER A 20 -0.47 -14.62 -4.31
C SER A 20 -0.86 -13.21 -4.78
N PRO A 21 -0.06 -12.50 -5.61
CA PRO A 21 -0.45 -11.18 -6.11
C PRO A 21 -1.69 -11.20 -7.01
N ILE A 22 -1.87 -12.27 -7.80
CA ILE A 22 -3.01 -12.43 -8.71
C ILE A 22 -4.30 -12.62 -7.90
N PHE A 23 -4.29 -13.52 -6.93
CA PHE A 23 -5.44 -13.75 -6.05
C PHE A 23 -5.75 -12.53 -5.19
N TRP A 24 -4.74 -11.80 -4.72
CA TRP A 24 -4.93 -10.56 -4.00
C TRP A 24 -5.60 -9.49 -4.88
N GLY A 25 -5.16 -9.34 -6.13
CA GLY A 25 -5.79 -8.44 -7.10
C GLY A 25 -7.25 -8.79 -7.36
N LEU A 26 -7.55 -10.08 -7.60
CA LEU A 26 -8.93 -10.56 -7.78
C LEU A 26 -9.81 -10.28 -6.55
N PHE A 27 -9.28 -10.52 -5.36
CA PHE A 27 -9.96 -10.22 -4.11
C PHE A 27 -10.29 -8.72 -3.97
N MET A 28 -9.33 -7.84 -4.28
CA MET A 28 -9.56 -6.39 -4.24
C MET A 28 -10.60 -5.94 -5.27
N CYS A 29 -10.56 -6.48 -6.49
CA CYS A 29 -11.55 -6.19 -7.53
C CYS A 29 -12.97 -6.61 -7.13
N LEU A 30 -13.13 -7.84 -6.61
CA LEU A 30 -14.42 -8.34 -6.15
C LEU A 30 -14.95 -7.56 -4.96
N SER A 31 -14.07 -7.22 -4.01
CA SER A 31 -14.43 -6.39 -2.85
C SER A 31 -14.92 -5.01 -3.30
N HIS A 32 -14.22 -4.38 -4.23
CA HIS A 32 -14.64 -3.09 -4.78
C HIS A 32 -15.99 -3.18 -5.50
N TRP A 33 -16.18 -4.20 -6.34
CA TRP A 33 -17.45 -4.45 -7.02
C TRP A 33 -18.60 -4.66 -6.02
N ALA A 34 -18.37 -5.44 -4.96
CA ALA A 34 -19.38 -5.69 -3.92
C ALA A 34 -19.76 -4.43 -3.13
N ILE A 35 -18.82 -3.50 -2.94
CA ILE A 35 -19.06 -2.19 -2.31
C ILE A 35 -19.86 -1.29 -3.27
N CYS A 36 -19.49 -1.22 -4.54
CA CYS A 36 -20.17 -0.38 -5.54
C CYS A 36 -21.64 -0.77 -5.80
N ASN A 37 -22.00 -2.04 -5.55
CA ASN A 37 -23.37 -2.54 -5.69
C ASN A 37 -24.12 -2.59 -4.34
N ASP A 38 -23.59 -1.98 -3.28
CA ASP A 38 -24.19 -1.91 -1.95
C ASP A 38 -24.51 -3.26 -1.26
N TYR A 39 -23.88 -4.35 -1.69
CA TYR A 39 -24.11 -5.68 -1.11
C TYR A 39 -23.52 -5.86 0.29
N THR A 40 -22.64 -4.95 0.74
CA THR A 40 -21.81 -5.17 1.94
C THR A 40 -22.22 -4.29 3.12
N GLY A 41 -23.11 -3.31 2.94
CA GLY A 41 -23.67 -2.43 4.00
C GLY A 41 -22.63 -1.82 4.96
N VAL A 42 -22.23 -2.59 5.98
CA VAL A 42 -21.13 -2.28 6.90
C VAL A 42 -19.80 -2.04 6.18
N GLY A 43 -19.50 -2.77 5.11
CA GLY A 43 -18.27 -2.58 4.33
C GLY A 43 -18.20 -1.21 3.65
N THR A 44 -19.34 -0.73 3.12
CA THR A 44 -19.45 0.62 2.54
C THR A 44 -19.19 1.68 3.62
N ALA A 45 -19.81 1.54 4.80
CA ALA A 45 -19.62 2.47 5.91
C ALA A 45 -18.16 2.51 6.42
N PHE A 46 -17.45 1.39 6.43
CA PHE A 46 -16.03 1.33 6.82
C PHE A 46 -15.12 2.08 5.84
N VAL A 47 -15.30 1.87 4.54
CA VAL A 47 -14.51 2.53 3.49
C VAL A 47 -14.79 4.02 3.43
N GLU A 48 -16.00 4.45 3.76
CA GLU A 48 -16.35 5.87 3.83
C GLU A 48 -15.91 6.59 5.11
N SER A 49 -15.41 5.84 6.10
CA SER A 49 -14.97 6.39 7.38
C SER A 49 -13.86 7.44 7.19
N ARG A 50 -13.83 8.42 8.10
CA ARG A 50 -12.83 9.50 8.08
C ARG A 50 -11.40 8.95 8.17
N THR A 51 -11.21 7.90 8.95
CA THR A 51 -9.93 7.22 9.13
C THR A 51 -9.46 6.58 7.83
N PHE A 52 -10.33 5.85 7.13
CA PHE A 52 -9.98 5.22 5.86
C PHE A 52 -9.67 6.25 4.77
N LYS A 53 -10.44 7.37 4.73
CA LYS A 53 -10.15 8.51 3.84
C LYS A 53 -8.80 9.15 4.12
N PHE A 54 -8.36 9.21 5.38
CA PHE A 54 -7.02 9.69 5.73
C PHE A 54 -5.93 8.75 5.19
N PHE A 55 -6.04 7.45 5.46
CA PHE A 55 -5.09 6.46 4.95
C PHE A 55 -5.01 6.44 3.42
N ASN A 56 -6.15 6.60 2.74
CA ASN A 56 -6.19 6.65 1.28
C ASN A 56 -5.44 7.87 0.71
N LYS A 57 -5.47 9.02 1.39
CA LYS A 57 -4.74 10.22 0.97
C LYS A 57 -3.22 10.08 1.09
N ILE A 58 -2.75 9.40 2.13
CA ILE A 58 -1.30 9.18 2.35
C ILE A 58 -0.77 7.93 1.63
N ALA A 59 -1.64 7.07 1.10
CA ALA A 59 -1.26 5.78 0.51
C ALA A 59 -0.21 5.93 -0.60
N TYR A 60 -0.30 7.00 -1.39
CA TYR A 60 0.66 7.28 -2.45
C TYR A 60 2.05 7.62 -1.88
N ALA A 61 2.14 8.54 -0.91
CA ALA A 61 3.39 8.85 -0.22
C ALA A 61 3.97 7.64 0.53
N VAL A 62 3.13 6.81 1.14
CA VAL A 62 3.54 5.55 1.79
C VAL A 62 4.22 4.64 0.79
N TYR A 63 3.61 4.39 -0.36
CA TYR A 63 4.21 3.57 -1.41
C TYR A 63 5.55 4.14 -1.89
N LEU A 64 5.61 5.45 -2.12
CA LEU A 64 6.82 6.11 -2.64
C LEU A 64 7.98 6.07 -1.64
N THR A 65 7.70 6.23 -0.35
CA THR A 65 8.74 6.25 0.70
C THR A 65 9.15 4.85 1.15
N GLN A 66 8.23 3.89 1.14
CA GLN A 66 8.52 2.49 1.45
C GLN A 66 9.57 1.91 0.52
N PHE A 67 9.51 2.23 -0.78
CA PHE A 67 10.41 1.64 -1.77
C PHE A 67 11.89 1.94 -1.48
N PRO A 68 12.36 3.20 -1.34
CA PRO A 68 13.75 3.49 -0.97
C PRO A 68 14.20 2.89 0.37
N ILE A 69 13.32 2.92 1.38
CA ILE A 69 13.64 2.40 2.72
C ILE A 69 13.87 0.89 2.66
N PHE A 70 13.00 0.17 1.94
CA PHE A 70 13.15 -1.25 1.73
C PHE A 70 14.47 -1.59 1.00
N PHE A 71 14.81 -0.87 -0.06
CA PHE A 71 16.09 -1.06 -0.78
C PHE A 71 17.31 -0.79 0.11
N TYR A 72 17.24 0.23 0.97
CA TYR A 72 18.30 0.53 1.92
C TYR A 72 18.47 -0.61 2.93
N ASN A 73 17.37 -1.08 3.53
CA ASN A 73 17.41 -2.16 4.51
C ASN A 73 17.92 -3.47 3.91
N VAL A 74 17.47 -3.85 2.72
CA VAL A 74 17.98 -5.03 2.00
C VAL A 74 19.47 -4.88 1.67
N GLY A 75 19.94 -3.68 1.34
CA GLY A 75 21.35 -3.43 1.05
C GLY A 75 22.27 -3.49 2.29
N VAL A 76 21.73 -3.19 3.48
CA VAL A 76 22.45 -3.22 4.76
C VAL A 76 22.42 -4.63 5.39
N GLN A 77 21.31 -5.36 5.26
CA GLN A 77 21.13 -6.69 5.81
C GLN A 77 21.99 -7.72 5.04
N ARG A 78 23.21 -8.00 5.51
CA ARG A 78 24.16 -8.93 4.86
C ARG A 78 24.17 -10.34 5.45
N HIS A 79 23.35 -10.62 6.45
CA HIS A 79 23.33 -11.89 7.17
C HIS A 79 21.93 -12.51 7.17
N ALA A 80 21.89 -13.84 7.11
CA ALA A 80 20.65 -14.59 7.19
C ALA A 80 20.13 -14.57 8.63
N GLU A 81 19.04 -13.85 8.87
CA GLU A 81 18.35 -13.86 10.16
C GLU A 81 17.32 -14.99 10.25
N PHE A 82 16.98 -15.37 11.49
CA PHE A 82 15.91 -16.32 11.72
C PHE A 82 14.58 -15.70 11.33
N TYR A 83 13.94 -16.30 10.32
CA TYR A 83 12.60 -15.89 9.93
C TYR A 83 11.63 -16.13 11.07
N THR A 84 11.04 -15.04 11.56
CA THR A 84 9.89 -15.06 12.46
C THR A 84 8.78 -14.24 11.81
N PRO A 85 7.49 -14.61 11.98
CA PRO A 85 6.39 -13.81 11.42
C PRO A 85 6.40 -12.35 11.91
N LEU A 86 6.98 -12.09 13.08
CA LEU A 86 7.17 -10.74 13.63
C LEU A 86 8.22 -9.91 12.87
N LEU A 87 9.16 -10.55 12.17
CA LEU A 87 10.15 -9.88 11.35
C LEU A 87 9.50 -9.11 10.18
N LEU A 88 8.34 -9.58 9.70
CA LEU A 88 7.53 -8.88 8.69
C LEU A 88 6.97 -7.55 9.23
N MET A 89 6.82 -7.41 10.55
CA MET A 89 6.33 -6.21 11.23
C MET A 89 7.48 -5.51 11.96
N HIS A 90 8.49 -5.06 11.20
CA HIS A 90 9.58 -4.27 11.75
C HIS A 90 9.07 -2.87 12.18
N VAL A 91 8.68 -2.75 13.45
CA VAL A 91 8.04 -1.55 14.02
C VAL A 91 8.81 -0.25 13.75
N PRO A 92 10.16 -0.21 13.91
CA PRO A 92 10.92 1.00 13.60
C PRO A 92 10.81 1.43 12.14
N GLU A 93 10.82 0.48 11.21
CA GLU A 93 10.71 0.78 9.77
C GLU A 93 9.32 1.31 9.43
N MET A 94 8.26 0.67 9.95
CA MET A 94 6.88 1.13 9.75
C MET A 94 6.66 2.54 10.30
N LEU A 95 7.24 2.86 11.47
CA LEU A 95 7.13 4.19 12.08
C LEU A 95 7.82 5.25 11.21
N VAL A 96 9.04 4.96 10.73
CA VAL A 96 9.78 5.87 9.85
C VAL A 96 9.02 6.09 8.54
N ILE A 97 8.55 5.03 7.89
CA ILE A 97 7.74 5.12 6.66
C ILE A 97 6.52 6.00 6.92
N LEU A 98 5.78 5.76 8.00
CA LEU A 98 4.58 6.52 8.32
C LEU A 98 4.87 8.01 8.55
N LEU A 99 5.90 8.35 9.32
CA LEU A 99 6.27 9.75 9.56
C LEU A 99 6.72 10.46 8.29
N VAL A 100 7.62 9.84 7.52
CA VAL A 100 8.13 10.41 6.27
C VAL A 100 7.00 10.57 5.25
N SER A 101 6.06 9.62 5.18
CA SER A 101 4.90 9.70 4.30
C SER A 101 3.98 10.86 4.66
N ILE A 102 3.68 11.06 5.94
CA ILE A 102 2.85 12.19 6.39
C ILE A 102 3.52 13.50 6.02
N LEU A 103 4.84 13.62 6.27
CA LEU A 103 5.60 14.81 5.91
C LEU A 103 5.58 15.04 4.39
N ALA A 104 5.84 14.01 3.58
CA ALA A 104 5.82 14.09 2.12
C ALA A 104 4.43 14.49 1.59
N THR A 105 3.35 13.92 2.12
CA THR A 105 1.99 14.30 1.72
C THR A 105 1.70 15.76 2.04
N VAL A 106 2.03 16.23 3.24
CA VAL A 106 1.74 17.61 3.66
C VAL A 106 2.61 18.64 2.94
N THR A 107 3.90 18.36 2.76
CA THR A 107 4.88 19.32 2.22
C THR A 107 4.98 19.31 0.70
N ILE A 108 4.71 18.18 0.05
CA ILE A 108 4.88 18.02 -1.39
C ILE A 108 3.51 17.76 -2.05
N GLU A 109 2.83 16.66 -1.72
CA GLU A 109 1.66 16.25 -2.51
C GLU A 109 0.51 17.27 -2.44
N MET A 110 0.17 17.76 -1.25
CA MET A 110 -0.91 18.73 -1.08
C MET A 110 -0.66 20.06 -1.81
N PRO A 111 0.48 20.75 -1.66
CA PRO A 111 0.73 22.00 -2.37
C PRO A 111 0.87 21.80 -3.88
N PHE A 112 1.52 20.72 -4.34
CA PHE A 112 1.63 20.44 -5.77
C PHE A 112 0.25 20.16 -6.41
N ASN A 113 -0.65 19.47 -5.71
CA ASN A 113 -2.02 19.28 -6.16
C ASN A 113 -2.78 20.62 -6.28
N GLN A 114 -2.56 21.57 -5.35
CA GLN A 114 -3.16 22.90 -5.42
C GLN A 114 -2.60 23.72 -6.58
N VAL A 115 -1.28 23.72 -6.77
CA VAL A 115 -0.60 24.37 -7.89
C VAL A 115 -1.13 23.80 -9.20
N TYR A 116 -1.13 22.49 -9.37
CA TYR A 116 -1.67 21.84 -10.57
C TYR A 116 -3.12 22.25 -10.84
N ARG A 117 -3.97 22.29 -9.80
CA ARG A 117 -5.35 22.75 -9.93
C ARG A 117 -5.46 24.22 -10.36
N ILE A 118 -4.57 25.10 -9.90
CA ILE A 118 -4.58 26.51 -10.29
C ILE A 118 -4.14 26.68 -11.75
N TYR A 119 -3.08 25.98 -12.17
CA TYR A 119 -2.53 26.10 -13.52
C TYR A 119 -3.38 25.37 -14.58
N PHE A 120 -3.94 24.22 -14.26
CA PHE A 120 -4.60 23.33 -15.23
C PHE A 120 -6.11 23.10 -14.96
N GLY A 121 -6.65 23.60 -13.84
CA GLY A 121 -8.01 23.30 -13.37
C GLY A 121 -9.18 23.98 -14.11
N LYS A 122 -8.98 24.57 -15.30
CA LYS A 122 -10.05 25.16 -16.11
C LYS A 122 -10.71 24.19 -17.10
N SER A 123 -10.78 22.88 -16.80
CA SER A 123 -11.36 21.89 -17.74
C SER A 123 -12.68 21.25 -17.30
N GLN A 124 -13.06 21.30 -16.02
CA GLN A 124 -14.27 20.58 -15.54
C GLN A 124 -15.56 21.43 -15.49
N THR A 125 -15.52 22.72 -15.81
CA THR A 125 -16.73 23.57 -15.81
C THR A 125 -17.59 23.40 -17.09
N LYS A 126 -17.15 22.67 -18.11
CA LYS A 126 -17.86 22.56 -19.40
C LYS A 126 -18.77 21.33 -19.58
N LEU A 127 -18.87 20.44 -18.58
CA LEU A 127 -19.69 19.21 -18.66
C LEU A 127 -21.03 19.31 -17.93
N LYS A 128 -21.37 20.47 -17.34
CA LYS A 128 -22.68 20.72 -16.69
C LYS A 128 -23.67 21.54 -17.53
N ASP A 129 -23.27 21.98 -18.73
CA ASP A 129 -24.09 22.81 -19.63
C ASP A 129 -24.46 22.09 -20.95
N LYS A 130 -24.71 20.78 -20.91
CA LYS A 130 -25.37 20.07 -22.02
C LYS A 130 -26.38 19.05 -21.51
#